data_AF-A0AAJ5ND55-F1
#
_entry.id   AF-A0AAJ5ND55-F1
#
_cell.length_a   1.000
_cell.length_b   1.000
_cell.length_c   1.000
_cell.angle_alpha   90.00
_cell.angle_beta   90.00
_cell.angle_gamma   90.00
#
_symmetry.space_group_name_H-M   'P 1'
#
loop_
_entity.id
_entity.type
_entity.pdbx_description
1 polymer ?
#
loop_
_entity_poly.entity_id
_entity_poly.type
_entity_poly.pdbx_seq_one_letter_code
_entity_poly.pdbx_strand_id
1 'polypeptide(L)'
;MKNQKRCCYSALCALAAAMLAGCGPAEQQAAASLQRAQAALERAKVQTVRFKPLVEADAISRQLDLKFATVEASIAGRIDQALVIEDTLVSSGDSQPMARIQPIDPIYVDVRQPATSLESLRGALATQPEASGNGLSRWFDIA
;
A
#
# COMPACT_ATOMS: atom_id res chain seq x y z
N MET A 1 60.99 19.57 38.93
CA MET A 1 59.92 18.63 39.37
C MET A 1 59.08 19.11 40.57
N LYS A 2 59.27 20.33 41.12
CA LYS A 2 58.44 20.87 42.23
C LYS A 2 57.21 21.70 41.78
N ASN A 3 57.14 22.12 40.51
CA ASN A 3 56.03 22.92 39.96
C ASN A 3 54.79 22.10 39.56
N GLN A 4 54.94 20.81 39.29
CA GLN A 4 53.81 19.97 38.85
C GLN A 4 52.89 19.58 40.02
N LYS A 5 53.43 19.43 41.24
CA LYS A 5 52.63 19.13 42.44
C LYS A 5 51.83 20.33 42.95
N ARG A 6 52.24 21.57 42.63
CA ARG A 6 51.52 22.81 42.96
C ARG A 6 50.29 23.03 42.06
N CYS A 7 50.37 22.62 40.80
CA CYS A 7 49.27 22.73 39.84
C CYS A 7 48.06 21.86 40.25
N CYS A 8 48.29 20.60 40.63
CA CYS A 8 47.21 19.70 41.04
C CYS A 8 46.51 20.11 42.34
N TYR A 9 47.24 20.74 43.27
CA TYR A 9 46.65 21.16 44.56
C TYR A 9 45.73 22.38 44.39
N SER A 10 46.05 23.29 43.48
CA SER A 10 45.18 24.45 43.17
C SER A 10 43.88 24.05 42.48
N ALA A 11 43.92 23.05 41.59
CA ALA A 11 42.73 22.52 40.92
C ALA A 11 41.78 21.80 41.89
N LEU A 12 42.33 21.03 42.83
CA LEU A 12 41.58 20.36 43.90
C LEU A 12 40.95 21.37 44.88
N CYS A 13 41.61 22.49 45.17
CA CYS A 13 41.08 23.53 46.05
C CYS A 13 39.97 24.37 45.39
N ALA A 14 40.06 24.63 44.07
CA ALA A 14 39.03 25.34 43.31
C ALA A 14 37.71 24.54 43.17
N LEU A 15 37.79 23.22 43.01
CA LEU A 15 36.63 22.33 43.01
C LEU A 15 35.94 22.28 44.38
N ALA A 16 36.70 22.33 45.47
CA ALA A 16 36.13 22.41 46.82
C ALA A 16 35.48 23.78 47.11
N ALA A 17 36.01 24.87 46.58
CA ALA A 17 35.45 26.22 46.74
C ALA A 17 34.15 26.43 45.94
N ALA A 18 34.03 25.83 44.75
CA ALA A 18 32.81 25.89 43.94
C ALA A 18 31.64 25.08 44.54
N MET A 19 31.92 24.13 45.44
CA MET A 19 30.91 23.41 46.24
C MET A 19 30.41 24.24 47.44
N LEU A 20 31.19 25.22 47.91
CA LEU A 20 30.88 26.04 49.09
C LEU A 20 30.26 27.40 48.72
N ALA A 21 30.52 27.92 47.53
CA ALA A 21 29.80 29.06 46.96
C ALA A 21 28.63 28.53 46.12
N GLY A 22 27.43 28.52 46.70
CA GLY A 22 26.21 28.07 46.04
C GLY A 22 26.10 28.60 44.60
N CYS A 23 25.83 27.70 43.67
CA CYS A 23 25.54 28.00 42.26
C CYS A 23 24.55 29.17 42.18
N GLY A 24 25.00 30.33 41.71
CA GLY A 24 24.16 31.53 41.62
C GLY A 24 23.00 31.36 40.62
N PRO A 25 21.96 32.22 40.68
CA PRO A 25 20.77 32.08 39.83
C PRO A 25 21.09 32.18 38.32
N ALA A 26 22.19 32.83 37.92
CA ALA A 26 22.57 32.99 36.51
C ALA A 26 23.12 31.69 35.86
N GLU A 27 23.90 30.88 36.59
CA GLU A 27 24.42 29.60 36.06
C GLU A 27 23.35 28.51 36.01
N GLN A 28 22.45 28.48 37.00
CA GLN A 28 21.31 27.55 37.02
C GLN A 28 20.36 27.80 35.85
N GLN A 29 20.19 29.07 35.43
CA GLN A 29 19.39 29.42 34.26
C GLN A 29 20.03 28.94 32.94
N ALA A 30 21.36 29.05 32.82
CA ALA A 30 22.09 28.53 31.66
C ALA A 30 21.98 27.01 31.57
N ALA A 31 22.20 26.27 32.67
CA ALA A 31 22.02 24.82 32.70
C ALA A 31 20.55 24.40 32.43
N ALA A 32 19.58 25.12 32.98
CA ALA A 32 18.17 24.86 32.75
C ALA A 32 17.74 25.11 31.29
N SER A 33 18.34 26.08 30.59
CA SER A 33 18.07 26.32 29.16
C SER A 33 18.54 25.15 28.27
N LEU A 34 19.71 24.57 28.57
CA LEU A 34 20.22 23.38 27.88
C LEU A 34 19.34 22.16 28.14
N GLN A 35 18.92 21.95 29.39
CA GLN A 35 17.98 20.87 29.74
C GLN A 35 16.63 21.03 29.05
N ARG A 36 16.09 22.25 28.98
CA ARG A 36 14.83 22.53 28.25
C ARG A 36 14.97 22.28 26.74
N ALA A 37 16.11 22.64 26.14
CA ALA A 37 16.38 22.37 24.73
C ALA A 37 16.50 20.87 24.42
N GLN A 38 17.17 20.10 25.27
CA GLN A 38 17.25 18.64 25.15
C GLN A 38 15.88 17.97 25.34
N ALA A 39 15.10 18.40 26.34
CA ALA A 39 13.74 17.92 26.55
C ALA A 39 12.81 18.26 25.36
N ALA A 40 13.00 19.42 24.71
CA ALA A 40 12.25 19.79 23.52
C ALA A 40 12.57 18.89 22.33
N LEU A 41 13.84 18.52 22.14
CA LEU A 41 14.29 17.61 21.09
C LEU A 41 13.67 16.21 21.27
N GLU A 42 13.70 15.66 22.49
CA GLU A 42 13.11 14.34 22.76
C GLU A 42 11.58 14.36 22.60
N ARG A 43 10.91 15.46 22.99
CA ARG A 43 9.47 15.64 22.71
C ARG A 43 9.16 15.65 21.21
N ALA A 44 9.96 16.34 20.41
CA ALA A 44 9.80 16.39 18.96
C ALA A 44 10.00 15.01 18.31
N LYS A 45 10.99 14.23 18.75
CA LYS A 45 11.20 12.85 18.27
C LYS A 45 10.01 11.94 18.58
N VAL A 46 9.48 11.99 19.80
CA VAL A 46 8.31 11.18 20.19
C VAL A 46 7.09 11.54 19.33
N GLN A 47 6.91 12.81 18.98
CA GLN A 47 5.85 13.22 18.07
C GLN A 47 6.00 12.56 16.70
N THR A 48 7.21 12.53 16.13
CA THR A 48 7.43 11.88 14.82
C THR A 48 7.08 10.39 14.86
N VAL A 49 7.48 9.66 15.91
CA VAL A 49 7.16 8.23 16.06
C VAL A 49 5.66 8.01 16.19
N ARG A 50 4.97 8.88 16.94
CA ARG A 50 3.50 8.80 17.12
C ARG A 50 2.74 9.08 15.82
N PHE A 51 3.18 10.05 15.03
CA PHE A 51 2.46 10.45 13.80
C PHE A 51 2.86 9.65 12.56
N LYS A 52 4.03 9.01 12.55
CA LYS A 52 4.51 8.18 11.44
C LYS A 52 3.48 7.15 10.93
N PRO A 53 2.87 6.29 11.76
CA PRO A 53 1.90 5.30 11.26
C PRO A 53 0.62 5.96 10.71
N LEU A 54 0.24 7.14 11.22
CA LEU A 54 -0.93 7.87 10.71
C LEU A 54 -0.68 8.41 9.30
N VAL A 55 0.52 8.94 9.05
CA VAL A 55 0.93 9.41 7.71
C VAL A 55 1.04 8.24 6.73
N GLU A 56 1.58 7.11 7.17
CA GLU A 56 1.68 5.90 6.34
C GLU A 56 0.28 5.35 5.98
N ALA A 57 -0.66 5.30 6.93
CA ALA A 57 -2.04 4.87 6.68
C ALA A 57 -2.76 5.79 5.68
N ASP A 58 -2.55 7.10 5.80
CA ASP A 58 -3.08 8.12 4.91
C ASP A 58 -2.48 8.01 3.49
N ALA A 59 -1.17 7.72 3.38
CA ALA A 59 -0.53 7.43 2.10
C ALA A 59 -1.11 6.18 1.41
N ILE A 60 -1.38 5.11 2.17
CA ILE A 60 -2.04 3.90 1.65
C ILE A 60 -3.45 4.21 1.14
N SER A 61 -4.21 5.00 1.90
CA SER A 61 -5.58 5.39 1.52
C SER A 61 -5.58 6.20 0.22
N ARG A 62 -4.72 7.22 0.11
CA ARG A 62 -4.58 8.00 -1.14
C ARG A 62 -4.12 7.17 -2.33
N GLN A 63 -3.25 6.19 -2.10
CA GLN A 63 -2.82 5.27 -3.15
C GLN A 63 -3.97 4.41 -3.66
N LEU A 64 -4.89 4.03 -2.77
CA LEU A 64 -6.10 3.30 -3.13
C LEU A 64 -7.10 4.19 -3.86
N ASP A 65 -7.29 5.44 -3.41
CA ASP A 65 -8.15 6.41 -4.09
C ASP A 65 -7.68 6.68 -5.53
N LEU A 66 -6.37 6.82 -5.74
CA LEU A 66 -5.80 6.97 -7.08
C LEU A 66 -6.06 5.74 -7.98
N LYS A 67 -6.02 4.54 -7.40
CA LYS A 67 -6.37 3.30 -8.11
C LYS A 67 -7.86 3.26 -8.48
N PHE A 68 -8.76 3.76 -7.62
CA PHE A 68 -10.18 3.85 -7.97
C PHE A 68 -10.49 4.96 -8.98
N ALA A 69 -9.69 6.03 -9.00
CA ALA A 69 -9.77 7.06 -10.04
C ALA A 69 -9.23 6.58 -11.40
N THR A 70 -8.36 5.57 -11.41
CA THR A 70 -7.79 4.98 -12.62
C THR A 70 -8.51 3.66 -12.93
N VAL A 71 -9.58 3.73 -13.73
CA VAL A 71 -10.40 2.55 -14.02
C VAL A 71 -9.69 1.62 -15.00
N GLU A 72 -9.29 0.45 -14.51
CA GLU A 72 -8.66 -0.62 -15.30
C GLU A 72 -9.58 -1.84 -15.41
N ALA A 73 -9.40 -2.65 -16.46
CA ALA A 73 -10.14 -3.89 -16.65
C ALA A 73 -9.67 -4.98 -15.65
N SER A 74 -10.59 -5.50 -14.83
CA SER A 74 -10.27 -6.58 -13.88
C SER A 74 -10.06 -7.95 -14.55
N ILE A 75 -10.56 -8.15 -15.77
CA ILE A 75 -10.47 -9.41 -16.52
C ILE A 75 -10.09 -9.14 -17.98
N ALA A 76 -9.36 -10.08 -18.58
CA ALA A 76 -9.10 -10.07 -20.01
C ALA A 76 -10.37 -10.45 -20.79
N GLY A 77 -10.58 -9.81 -21.93
CA GLY A 77 -11.74 -10.07 -22.77
C GLY A 77 -11.92 -8.97 -23.81
N ARG A 78 -13.06 -9.00 -24.49
CA ARG A 78 -13.46 -7.92 -25.39
C ARG A 78 -14.34 -6.93 -24.65
N ILE A 79 -14.03 -5.65 -24.82
CA ILE A 79 -14.82 -4.54 -24.32
C ILE A 79 -15.98 -4.32 -25.30
N ASP A 80 -17.21 -4.28 -24.79
CA ASP A 80 -18.41 -3.92 -25.56
C ASP A 80 -18.49 -2.38 -25.73
N GLN A 81 -19.68 -1.84 -26.03
CA GLN A 81 -19.87 -0.39 -26.11
C GLN A 81 -19.68 0.27 -24.73
N ALA A 82 -19.05 1.45 -24.73
CA ALA A 82 -19.01 2.30 -23.56
C ALA A 82 -20.41 2.85 -23.29
N LEU A 83 -20.93 2.61 -22.09
CA LEU A 83 -22.25 3.07 -21.63
C LEU A 83 -22.18 4.48 -21.02
N VAL A 84 -20.97 4.96 -20.73
CA VAL A 84 -20.68 6.27 -20.17
C VAL A 84 -19.79 7.02 -21.14
N ILE A 85 -20.07 8.31 -21.35
CA ILE A 85 -19.28 9.20 -22.19
C ILE A 85 -18.33 10.04 -21.33
N GLU A 86 -17.34 10.65 -21.98
CA GLU A 86 -16.45 11.61 -21.35
C GLU A 86 -17.24 12.73 -20.65
N ASP A 87 -16.67 13.26 -19.56
CA ASP A 87 -17.27 14.34 -18.75
C ASP A 87 -18.61 13.98 -18.06
N THR A 88 -19.02 12.71 -18.09
CA THR A 88 -20.13 12.24 -17.27
C THR A 88 -19.68 12.04 -15.83
N LEU A 89 -20.47 12.53 -14.87
CA LEU A 89 -20.25 12.26 -13.46
C LEU A 89 -20.57 10.79 -13.14
N VAL A 90 -19.62 10.09 -12.55
CA VAL A 90 -19.75 8.70 -12.09
C VAL A 90 -19.53 8.65 -10.59
N SER A 91 -20.35 7.89 -9.87
CA SER A 91 -20.26 7.69 -8.43
C SER A 91 -20.12 6.22 -8.08
N SER A 92 -19.47 5.92 -6.95
CA SER A 92 -19.27 4.54 -6.46
C SER A 92 -20.58 3.78 -6.18
N GLY A 93 -21.71 4.49 -6.10
CA GLY A 93 -23.04 3.91 -5.87
C GLY A 93 -23.88 3.70 -7.12
N ASP A 94 -23.36 4.02 -8.31
CA ASP A 94 -24.13 3.88 -9.55
C ASP A 94 -24.37 2.41 -9.91
N SER A 95 -25.58 2.10 -10.36
CA SER A 95 -25.98 0.74 -10.75
C SER A 95 -25.65 0.39 -12.21
N GLN A 96 -25.37 1.41 -13.03
CA GLN A 96 -25.02 1.24 -14.43
C GLN A 96 -23.50 1.04 -14.57
N PRO A 97 -23.02 -0.05 -15.17
CA PRO A 97 -21.59 -0.21 -15.44
C PRO A 97 -21.12 0.77 -16.52
N MET A 98 -19.86 1.21 -16.45
CA MET A 98 -19.26 2.12 -17.45
C MET A 98 -19.03 1.43 -18.80
N ALA A 99 -18.58 0.18 -18.76
CA ALA A 99 -18.40 -0.69 -19.92
C ALA A 99 -18.57 -2.14 -19.49
N ARG A 100 -18.94 -3.02 -20.43
CA ARG A 100 -19.02 -4.47 -20.17
C ARG A 100 -17.84 -5.16 -20.84
N ILE A 101 -17.22 -6.09 -20.12
CA ILE A 101 -16.14 -6.92 -20.63
C ILE A 101 -16.64 -8.36 -20.66
N GLN A 102 -16.53 -9.00 -21.82
CA GLN A 102 -16.89 -10.40 -22.00
C GLN A 102 -15.65 -11.21 -22.38
N PRO A 103 -15.27 -12.23 -21.60
CA PRO A 103 -14.31 -13.22 -22.05
C PRO A 103 -14.83 -13.90 -23.31
N ILE A 104 -14.02 -13.92 -24.36
CA ILE A 104 -14.37 -14.60 -25.63
C ILE A 104 -13.83 -16.03 -25.64
N ASP A 105 -12.76 -16.29 -24.89
CA ASP A 105 -12.07 -17.58 -24.88
C ASP A 105 -11.91 -18.06 -23.43
N PRO A 106 -12.42 -19.25 -23.06
CA PRO A 106 -13.15 -20.22 -23.87
C PRO A 106 -14.64 -19.88 -24.08
N ILE A 107 -15.23 -20.39 -25.17
CA ILE A 107 -16.68 -20.31 -25.43
C ILE A 107 -17.37 -21.53 -24.83
N TYR A 108 -18.34 -21.30 -23.95
CA TYR A 108 -19.19 -22.34 -23.37
C TYR A 108 -20.50 -22.49 -24.14
N VAL A 109 -20.93 -23.74 -24.37
CA VAL A 109 -22.20 -24.08 -25.01
C VAL A 109 -23.01 -24.96 -24.07
N ASP A 110 -24.12 -24.42 -23.56
CA ASP A 110 -25.06 -25.19 -22.73
C ASP A 110 -26.02 -25.99 -23.61
N VAL A 111 -25.92 -27.32 -23.54
CA VAL A 111 -26.77 -28.23 -24.32
C VAL A 111 -27.81 -28.86 -23.41
N ARG A 112 -29.10 -28.62 -23.70
CA ARG A 112 -30.21 -29.24 -22.95
C ARG A 112 -30.62 -30.54 -23.61
N GLN A 113 -30.37 -31.67 -22.94
CA GLN A 113 -30.68 -33.01 -23.44
C GLN A 113 -31.69 -33.72 -22.52
N PRO A 114 -32.64 -34.51 -23.07
CA PRO A 114 -33.53 -35.32 -22.26
C PRO A 114 -32.74 -36.46 -21.60
N ALA A 115 -33.18 -36.86 -20.40
CA ALA A 115 -32.47 -37.85 -19.58
C ALA A 115 -32.28 -39.21 -20.30
N THR A 116 -33.18 -39.58 -21.20
CA THR A 116 -33.11 -40.80 -22.00
C THR A 116 -31.96 -40.81 -23.02
N SER A 117 -31.51 -39.64 -23.47
CA SER A 117 -30.45 -39.51 -24.48
C SER A 117 -29.04 -39.38 -23.88
N LEU A 118 -28.92 -39.14 -22.57
CA LEU A 118 -27.62 -38.94 -21.91
C LEU A 118 -26.69 -40.15 -22.03
N GLU A 119 -27.23 -41.36 -21.94
CA GLU A 119 -26.41 -42.57 -21.99
C GLU A 119 -25.82 -42.80 -23.39
N SER A 120 -26.61 -42.56 -24.43
CA SER A 120 -26.13 -42.59 -25.82
C SER A 120 -25.06 -41.53 -26.09
N LEU A 121 -25.19 -40.34 -25.51
CA LEU A 121 -24.22 -39.25 -25.66
C LEU A 121 -22.91 -39.54 -24.92
N ARG A 122 -22.97 -40.14 -23.72
CA ARG A 122 -21.77 -40.58 -22.99
C ARG A 122 -20.98 -41.62 -23.79
N GLY A 123 -21.66 -42.58 -24.40
CA GLY A 123 -21.05 -43.57 -25.29
C GLY A 123 -20.37 -42.94 -26.51
N ALA A 124 -21.02 -41.94 -27.14
CA ALA A 124 -20.48 -41.23 -28.29
C ALA A 124 -19.29 -40.31 -27.96
N LEU A 125 -19.24 -39.73 -26.76
CA LEU A 125 -18.13 -38.87 -26.33
C LEU A 125 -16.91 -39.68 -25.86
N ALA A 126 -17.13 -40.87 -25.28
CA ALA A 126 -16.03 -41.74 -24.84
C ALA A 126 -15.16 -42.25 -26.01
N THR A 127 -15.71 -42.29 -27.23
CA THR A 127 -14.96 -42.67 -28.45
C THR A 127 -14.23 -41.49 -29.11
N GLN A 128 -14.46 -40.25 -28.67
CA GLN A 128 -13.73 -39.07 -29.12
C GLN A 128 -12.87 -38.47 -28.01
N PRO A 129 -11.59 -38.88 -27.88
CA PRO A 129 -10.64 -38.16 -27.07
C PRO A 129 -10.13 -36.94 -27.84
N GLU A 130 -10.15 -35.77 -27.19
CA GLU A 130 -9.41 -34.57 -27.57
C GLU A 130 -9.74 -33.93 -28.94
N ALA A 131 -10.85 -33.18 -28.99
CA ALA A 131 -10.99 -32.07 -29.93
C ALA A 131 -10.32 -30.81 -29.35
N SER A 132 -9.01 -30.88 -29.11
CA SER A 132 -8.20 -29.73 -28.74
C SER A 132 -7.62 -29.11 -30.02
N GLY A 133 -8.15 -27.94 -30.38
CA GLY A 133 -7.39 -26.92 -31.12
C GLY A 133 -7.40 -26.91 -32.65
N ASN A 134 -7.90 -27.90 -33.39
CA ASN A 134 -7.78 -27.92 -34.87
C ASN A 134 -9.07 -28.21 -35.67
N GLY A 135 -10.24 -28.33 -35.02
CA GLY A 135 -11.51 -28.63 -35.70
C GLY A 135 -12.26 -27.42 -36.27
N LEU A 136 -12.04 -26.23 -35.70
CA LEU A 136 -12.80 -25.01 -36.03
C LEU A 136 -12.24 -24.26 -37.26
N SER A 137 -10.98 -24.49 -37.63
CA SER A 137 -10.34 -23.85 -38.78
C SER A 137 -10.99 -24.26 -40.11
N ARG A 138 -11.43 -25.52 -40.24
CA ARG A 138 -12.04 -26.02 -41.49
C ARG A 138 -13.41 -25.41 -41.81
N TRP A 139 -14.11 -24.87 -40.81
CA TRP A 139 -15.42 -24.24 -41.02
C TRP A 139 -15.31 -22.78 -41.48
N PHE A 140 -14.18 -22.11 -41.21
CA PHE A 140 -13.96 -20.72 -41.59
C PHE A 140 -13.41 -20.54 -43.03
N ASP A 141 -12.92 -21.62 -43.66
CA ASP A 141 -12.33 -21.60 -45.02
C ASP A 141 -13.36 -21.67 -46.18
N ILE A 142 -14.66 -21.56 -45.91
CA ILE A 142 -15.74 -21.65 -46.93
C ILE A 142 -16.31 -20.27 -47.34
N ALA A 143 -15.72 -19.16 -46.88
CA ALA A 143 -16.13 -17.80 -47.24
C ALA A 143 -15.16 -17.12 -48.23
#